data_AF-Q5EDK8-F1
#
_entry.id   AF-Q5EDK8-F1
#
_cell.length_a   1.000
_cell.length_b   1.000
_cell.length_c   1.000
_cell.angle_alpha   90.00
_cell.angle_beta   90.00
_cell.angle_gamma   90.00
#
_symmetry.space_group_name_H-M   'P 1'
#
loop_
_entity.id
_entity.type
_entity.pdbx_description
1 polymer ?
#
loop_
_entity_poly.entity_id
_entity_poly.type
_entity_poly.pdbx_seq_one_letter_code
_entity_poly.pdbx_strand_id
1 'polypeptide(L)'
;MQNEYSQFEQRKRDHIELALMPANQSSELNPFDHFSLVHEALPDLDFKDISIQSIRFKKPVEKPFIISSMTAGHSNALEINYRLMEACSKTKWAMGVGSQRRELTDKQAAFEWTPLRRDFPMVSLFSNLGIAQLIDTPISAIQRLIDTLQ
;
A
#
# COMPACT_ATOMS: atom_id res chain seq x y z
N MET A 1 3.88 2.11 28.56
CA MET A 1 3.12 1.09 27.81
C MET A 1 1.73 1.55 27.41
N GLN A 2 0.69 1.54 28.26
CA GLN A 2 -0.69 1.84 27.81
C GLN A 2 -0.87 3.26 27.22
N ASN A 3 -0.12 4.23 27.74
CA ASN A 3 -0.12 5.62 27.26
C ASN A 3 0.61 5.78 25.90
N GLU A 4 1.63 4.97 25.62
CA GLU A 4 2.38 5.02 24.35
C GLU A 4 1.61 4.38 23.20
N TYR A 5 0.86 3.29 23.47
CA TYR A 5 -0.02 2.67 22.48
C TYR A 5 -1.15 3.62 22.06
N SER A 6 -1.78 4.30 23.02
CA SER A 6 -2.80 5.31 22.74
C SER A 6 -2.28 6.44 21.85
N GLN A 7 -1.06 6.93 22.13
CA GLN A 7 -0.42 7.96 21.29
C GLN A 7 -0.06 7.45 19.89
N PHE A 8 0.40 6.20 19.75
CA PHE A 8 0.69 5.60 18.44
C PHE A 8 -0.58 5.48 17.58
N GLU A 9 -1.65 4.94 18.16
CA GLU A 9 -2.96 4.78 17.52
C GLU A 9 -3.54 6.14 17.11
N GLN A 10 -3.49 7.14 18.00
CA GLN A 10 -3.94 8.49 17.71
C GLN A 10 -3.21 9.07 16.50
N ARG A 11 -1.87 9.01 16.51
CA ARG A 11 -1.04 9.50 15.39
C ARG A 11 -1.40 8.84 14.06
N LYS A 12 -1.71 7.55 14.04
CA LYS A 12 -2.13 6.84 12.82
C LYS A 12 -3.49 7.32 12.30
N ARG A 13 -4.44 7.59 13.20
CA ARG A 13 -5.73 8.18 12.82
C ARG A 13 -5.56 9.60 12.30
N ASP A 14 -4.78 10.42 12.99
CA ASP A 14 -4.50 11.81 12.59
C ASP A 14 -3.87 11.86 11.18
N HIS A 15 -2.95 10.95 10.87
CA HIS A 15 -2.36 10.87 9.52
C HIS A 15 -3.42 10.69 8.43
N ILE A 16 -4.43 9.85 8.65
CA ILE A 16 -5.50 9.63 7.66
C ILE A 16 -6.38 10.86 7.57
N GLU A 17 -6.78 11.42 8.71
CA GLU A 17 -7.65 12.60 8.74
C GLU A 17 -6.97 13.78 8.04
N LEU A 18 -5.73 14.10 8.43
CA LEU A 18 -4.93 15.15 7.81
C LEU A 18 -4.69 14.87 6.32
N ALA A 19 -4.41 13.63 5.93
CA ALA A 19 -4.22 13.29 4.52
C ALA A 19 -5.49 13.37 3.68
N LEU A 20 -6.68 13.43 4.28
CA LEU A 20 -7.96 13.63 3.58
C LEU A 20 -8.41 15.09 3.59
N MET A 21 -7.78 15.95 4.38
CA MET A 21 -8.12 17.37 4.41
C MET A 21 -7.80 18.03 3.06
N PRO A 22 -8.73 18.81 2.47
CA PRO A 22 -8.49 19.55 1.24
C PRO A 22 -7.27 20.46 1.32
N ALA A 23 -7.03 21.07 2.49
CA ALA A 23 -5.88 21.95 2.73
C ALA A 23 -4.52 21.25 2.62
N ASN A 24 -4.48 19.92 2.75
CA ASN A 24 -3.26 19.11 2.65
C ASN A 24 -3.16 18.37 1.31
N GLN A 25 -4.16 18.51 0.43
CA GLN A 25 -4.03 18.04 -0.95
C GLN A 25 -3.16 19.02 -1.72
N SER A 26 -2.23 18.51 -2.52
CA SER A 26 -1.46 19.35 -3.44
C SER A 26 -2.42 19.93 -4.48
N SER A 27 -2.51 21.26 -4.52
CA SER A 27 -3.23 22.03 -5.54
C SER A 27 -2.28 22.74 -6.51
N GLU A 28 -0.98 22.66 -6.26
CA GLU A 28 0.05 23.29 -7.07
C GLU A 28 0.40 22.43 -8.29
N LEU A 29 0.99 23.09 -9.28
CA LEU A 29 1.53 22.42 -10.46
C LEU A 29 2.53 21.35 -10.02
N ASN A 30 2.29 20.12 -10.45
CA ASN A 30 3.21 19.02 -10.26
C ASN A 30 4.10 18.88 -11.51
N PRO A 31 5.26 18.22 -11.42
CA PRO A 31 6.16 18.06 -12.57
C PRO A 31 5.52 17.42 -13.81
N PHE A 32 4.42 16.65 -13.67
CA PHE A 32 3.70 16.08 -14.80
C PHE A 32 2.95 17.12 -15.63
N ASP A 33 2.65 18.30 -15.09
CA ASP A 33 1.98 19.38 -15.83
C ASP A 33 2.87 20.00 -16.92
N HIS A 34 4.18 19.74 -16.87
CA HIS A 34 5.13 20.12 -17.91
C HIS A 34 5.18 19.13 -19.09
N PHE A 35 4.51 17.99 -18.98
CA PHE A 35 4.46 16.99 -20.04
C PHE A 35 3.15 17.10 -20.80
N SER A 36 3.25 17.21 -22.12
CA SER A 36 2.11 17.09 -23.03
C SER A 36 2.33 15.90 -23.95
N LEU A 37 1.36 15.01 -24.01
CA LEU A 37 1.36 13.90 -24.97
C LEU A 37 0.80 14.40 -26.30
N VAL A 38 1.53 14.20 -27.39
CA VAL A 38 1.05 14.54 -28.73
C VAL A 38 -0.13 13.64 -29.06
N HIS A 39 -1.29 14.25 -29.32
CA HIS A 39 -2.50 13.53 -29.66
C HIS A 39 -2.44 13.01 -31.10
N GLU A 40 -2.78 11.74 -31.30
CA GLU A 40 -3.04 11.14 -32.61
C GLU A 40 -4.56 10.97 -32.76
N ALA A 41 -5.14 11.67 -33.74
CA ALA A 41 -6.59 11.73 -33.95
C ALA A 41 -7.10 10.53 -34.76
N LEU A 42 -6.24 9.89 -35.55
CA LEU A 42 -6.59 8.73 -36.36
C LEU A 42 -5.52 7.63 -36.21
N PRO A 43 -5.43 6.98 -35.03
CA PRO A 43 -4.42 5.98 -34.79
C PRO A 43 -4.69 4.71 -35.61
N ASP A 44 -3.63 4.13 -36.18
CA ASP A 44 -3.68 2.86 -36.91
C ASP A 44 -3.61 1.67 -35.93
N LEU A 45 -4.52 1.62 -34.96
CA LEU A 45 -4.64 0.56 -33.97
C LEU A 45 -6.08 0.40 -33.47
N ASP A 46 -6.46 -0.83 -33.12
CA ASP A 46 -7.73 -1.10 -32.42
C ASP A 46 -7.53 -0.95 -30.91
N PHE A 47 -8.48 -0.29 -30.23
CA PHE A 47 -8.43 -0.10 -28.79
C PHE A 47 -8.37 -1.43 -28.02
N LYS A 48 -8.99 -2.48 -28.55
CA LYS A 48 -9.00 -3.81 -27.91
C LYS A 48 -7.62 -4.48 -27.89
N ASP A 49 -6.70 -4.04 -28.76
CA ASP A 49 -5.35 -4.59 -28.86
C ASP A 49 -4.37 -3.89 -27.91
N ILE A 50 -4.81 -2.81 -27.23
CA ILE A 50 -3.99 -2.10 -26.24
C ILE A 50 -3.83 -2.96 -24.99
N SER A 51 -2.58 -3.32 -24.71
CA SER A 51 -2.18 -3.96 -23.46
C SER A 51 -1.39 -2.99 -22.59
N ILE A 52 -1.79 -2.89 -21.32
CA ILE A 52 -1.03 -2.20 -20.27
C ILE A 52 -0.32 -3.18 -19.33
N GLN A 53 -0.20 -4.45 -19.74
CA GLN A 53 0.58 -5.43 -19.00
C GLN A 53 2.04 -4.98 -18.95
N SER A 54 2.73 -5.34 -17.86
CA SER A 54 4.11 -4.91 -17.63
C SER A 54 4.90 -5.97 -16.88
N ILE A 55 6.17 -5.69 -16.61
CA ILE A 55 7.04 -6.52 -15.79
C ILE A 55 7.39 -5.74 -14.53
N ARG A 56 7.18 -6.36 -13.36
CA ARG A 56 7.51 -5.80 -12.05
C ARG A 56 8.28 -6.83 -11.24
N PHE A 57 9.45 -6.47 -10.72
CA PHE A 57 10.32 -7.41 -9.99
C PHE A 57 10.54 -8.74 -10.72
N LYS A 58 10.77 -8.67 -12.05
CA LYS A 58 10.94 -9.82 -12.95
C LYS A 58 9.71 -10.74 -13.06
N LYS A 59 8.53 -10.29 -12.63
CA LYS A 59 7.26 -11.02 -12.78
C LYS A 59 6.31 -10.27 -13.72
N PRO A 60 5.54 -10.97 -14.56
CA PRO A 60 4.48 -10.34 -15.35
C PRO A 60 3.37 -9.83 -14.42
N VAL A 61 2.81 -8.66 -14.75
CA VAL A 61 1.66 -8.08 -14.05
C VAL A 61 0.60 -7.64 -15.07
N GLU A 62 -0.67 -7.86 -14.74
CA GLU A 62 -1.78 -7.49 -15.62
C GLU A 62 -1.96 -5.98 -15.76
N LYS A 63 -1.62 -5.24 -14.71
CA LYS A 63 -1.73 -3.77 -14.65
C LYS A 63 -0.50 -3.16 -13.99
N PRO A 64 -0.03 -1.98 -14.45
CA PRO A 64 1.21 -1.37 -13.97
C PRO A 64 0.99 -0.50 -12.71
N PHE A 65 -0.13 -0.66 -12.01
CA PHE A 65 -0.53 0.21 -10.91
C PHE A 65 -0.37 -0.46 -9.54
N ILE A 66 -0.17 0.39 -8.53
CA ILE A 66 0.03 0.01 -7.13
C ILE A 66 -0.70 1.02 -6.25
N ILE A 67 -1.46 0.54 -5.27
CA ILE A 67 -1.89 1.36 -4.13
C ILE A 67 -0.70 1.47 -3.18
N SER A 68 -0.18 2.68 -2.98
CA SER A 68 0.99 2.89 -2.12
C SER A 68 0.67 2.65 -0.63
N SER A 69 1.72 2.49 0.18
CA SER A 69 1.62 2.26 1.63
C SER A 69 0.93 3.41 2.35
N MET A 70 -0.16 3.11 3.08
CA MET A 70 -0.92 4.11 3.83
C MET A 70 -1.09 3.75 5.32
N THR A 71 -1.83 2.68 5.64
CA THR A 71 -2.24 2.43 7.04
C THR A 71 -2.16 0.98 7.51
N ALA A 72 -1.87 0.82 8.81
CA ALA A 72 -1.83 -0.44 9.57
C ALA A 72 -1.79 -0.11 11.07
N GLY A 73 -2.25 -1.03 11.92
CA GLY A 73 -2.13 -0.92 13.36
C GLY A 73 -2.93 0.23 13.97
N HIS A 74 -4.20 0.40 13.54
CA HIS A 74 -5.22 1.11 14.30
C HIS A 74 -6.62 0.54 14.06
N SER A 75 -7.60 0.87 14.92
CA SER A 75 -8.95 0.25 14.90
C SER A 75 -9.67 0.26 13.54
N ASN A 76 -9.46 1.32 12.75
CA ASN A 76 -10.10 1.49 11.44
C ASN A 76 -9.22 0.98 10.28
N ALA A 77 -7.98 0.58 10.55
CA ALA A 77 -7.04 0.15 9.52
C ALA A 77 -7.51 -1.10 8.79
N LEU A 78 -8.11 -2.05 9.53
CA LEU A 78 -8.57 -3.33 8.97
C LEU A 78 -9.64 -3.10 7.89
N GLU A 79 -10.64 -2.27 8.18
CA GLU A 79 -11.72 -1.93 7.24
C GLU A 79 -11.18 -1.20 6.00
N ILE A 80 -10.24 -0.26 6.19
CA ILE A 80 -9.60 0.46 5.07
C ILE A 80 -8.82 -0.52 4.20
N ASN A 81 -7.97 -1.36 4.81
CA ASN A 81 -7.16 -2.33 4.08
C ASN A 81 -8.04 -3.38 3.39
N TYR A 82 -9.16 -3.79 3.98
CA TYR A 82 -10.14 -4.67 3.35
C TYR A 82 -10.66 -4.08 2.05
N ARG A 83 -11.15 -2.84 2.07
CA ARG A 83 -11.69 -2.16 0.88
C ARG A 83 -10.62 -1.96 -0.20
N LEU A 84 -9.41 -1.60 0.19
CA LEU A 84 -8.29 -1.43 -0.75
C LEU A 84 -7.89 -2.76 -1.39
N MET A 85 -7.83 -3.83 -0.61
CA MET A 85 -7.54 -5.17 -1.14
C MET A 85 -8.66 -5.70 -2.02
N GLU A 86 -9.92 -5.41 -1.69
CA GLU A 86 -11.06 -5.73 -2.55
C GLU A 86 -10.93 -5.04 -3.92
N ALA A 87 -10.60 -3.73 -3.91
CA ALA A 87 -10.34 -2.98 -5.13
C ALA A 87 -9.17 -3.58 -5.92
N CYS A 88 -8.03 -3.85 -5.27
CA CYS A 88 -6.87 -4.48 -5.91
C CYS A 88 -7.18 -5.86 -6.50
N SER A 89 -8.02 -6.67 -5.83
CA SER A 89 -8.43 -8.00 -6.31
C SER A 89 -9.23 -7.90 -7.62
N LYS A 90 -10.13 -6.91 -7.70
CA LYS A 90 -10.96 -6.63 -8.88
C LYS A 90 -10.13 -6.01 -10.02
N THR A 91 -9.23 -5.08 -9.71
CA THR A 91 -8.46 -4.33 -10.71
C THR A 91 -7.15 -4.99 -11.10
N LYS A 92 -6.71 -6.02 -10.37
CA LYS A 92 -5.39 -6.68 -10.53
C LYS A 92 -4.23 -5.73 -10.24
N TRP A 93 -4.45 -4.76 -9.37
CA TRP A 93 -3.39 -3.89 -8.85
C TRP A 93 -2.69 -4.58 -7.68
N ALA A 94 -1.47 -4.14 -7.37
CA ALA A 94 -0.84 -4.52 -6.11
C ALA A 94 -1.08 -3.46 -5.04
N MET A 95 -0.73 -3.79 -3.80
CA MET A 95 -0.89 -2.89 -2.67
C MET A 95 0.35 -2.93 -1.77
N GLY A 96 0.86 -1.76 -1.40
CA GLY A 96 1.77 -1.62 -0.27
C GLY A 96 0.97 -1.56 1.03
N VAL A 97 1.39 -2.33 2.04
CA VAL A 97 0.75 -2.26 3.37
C VAL A 97 1.23 -1.03 4.13
N GLY A 98 0.49 -0.60 5.16
CA GLY A 98 0.99 0.41 6.08
C GLY A 98 2.21 -0.08 6.87
N SER A 99 2.91 0.86 7.51
CA SER A 99 4.13 0.54 8.25
C SER A 99 3.90 -0.55 9.31
N GLN A 100 4.63 -1.65 9.15
CA GLN A 100 4.61 -2.83 10.01
C GLN A 100 5.50 -2.69 11.25
N ARG A 101 5.94 -1.46 11.57
CA ARG A 101 6.80 -1.21 12.74
C ARG A 101 6.22 -1.78 14.04
N ARG A 102 4.90 -1.74 14.22
CA ARG A 102 4.22 -2.27 15.41
C ARG A 102 4.39 -3.80 15.53
N GLU A 103 4.42 -4.52 14.41
CA GLU A 103 4.59 -5.98 14.37
C GLU A 103 5.97 -6.44 14.87
N LEU A 104 6.97 -5.55 14.91
CA LEU A 104 8.28 -5.86 15.49
C LEU A 104 8.22 -6.04 17.01
N THR A 105 7.26 -5.40 17.69
CA THR A 105 7.13 -5.41 19.15
C THR A 105 5.86 -6.09 19.65
N ASP A 106 4.80 -6.04 18.86
CA ASP A 106 3.49 -6.62 19.17
C ASP A 106 3.18 -7.78 18.23
N LYS A 107 3.29 -9.01 18.77
CA LYS A 107 3.01 -10.23 18.01
C LYS A 107 1.54 -10.34 17.57
N GLN A 108 0.62 -9.66 18.25
CA GLN A 108 -0.80 -9.72 17.89
C GLN A 108 -1.12 -8.88 16.64
N ALA A 109 -0.35 -7.81 16.40
CA ALA A 109 -0.53 -6.96 15.23
C ALA A 109 -0.38 -7.70 13.91
N ALA A 110 0.45 -8.75 13.85
CA ALA A 110 0.63 -9.57 12.66
C ALA A 110 -0.65 -10.32 12.25
N PHE A 111 -1.54 -10.64 13.20
CA PHE A 111 -2.78 -11.37 12.90
C PHE A 111 -3.84 -10.51 12.20
N GLU A 112 -3.65 -9.18 12.12
CA GLU A 112 -4.53 -8.28 11.35
C GLU A 112 -4.55 -8.66 9.86
N TRP A 113 -3.47 -9.26 9.34
CA TRP A 113 -3.36 -9.65 7.94
C TRP A 113 -4.01 -10.99 7.60
N THR A 114 -4.16 -11.89 8.57
CA THR A 114 -4.73 -13.24 8.37
C THR A 114 -6.10 -13.23 7.67
N PRO A 115 -7.13 -12.48 8.15
CA PRO A 115 -8.43 -12.45 7.46
C PRO A 115 -8.32 -11.84 6.06
N LEU A 116 -7.48 -10.81 5.89
CA LEU A 116 -7.27 -10.15 4.60
C LEU A 116 -6.63 -11.09 3.57
N ARG A 117 -5.64 -11.89 3.98
CA ARG A 117 -5.01 -12.90 3.12
C ARG A 117 -5.95 -14.04 2.78
N ARG A 118 -6.79 -14.47 3.72
CA ARG A 118 -7.83 -15.48 3.47
C ARG A 118 -8.81 -15.00 2.40
N ASP A 119 -9.26 -13.75 2.50
CA ASP A 119 -10.31 -13.22 1.62
C ASP A 119 -9.75 -12.75 0.26
N PHE A 120 -8.46 -12.35 0.22
CA PHE A 120 -7.79 -11.83 -0.99
C PHE A 120 -6.42 -12.48 -1.26
N PRO A 121 -6.34 -13.83 -1.43
CA PRO A 121 -5.07 -14.55 -1.48
C PRO A 121 -4.21 -14.20 -2.70
N MET A 122 -4.84 -13.74 -3.78
CA MET A 122 -4.17 -13.43 -5.05
C MET A 122 -3.65 -11.99 -5.14
N VAL A 123 -3.97 -11.12 -4.18
CA VAL A 123 -3.48 -9.74 -4.18
C VAL A 123 -1.99 -9.76 -3.81
N SER A 124 -1.16 -9.15 -4.66
CA SER A 124 0.26 -8.96 -4.38
C SER A 124 0.44 -7.83 -3.37
N LEU A 125 1.04 -8.15 -2.22
CA LEU A 125 1.32 -7.21 -1.14
C LEU A 125 2.81 -6.85 -1.08
N PHE A 126 3.11 -5.59 -0.76
CA PHE A 126 4.45 -5.12 -0.47
C PHE A 126 4.56 -4.68 0.99
N SER A 127 5.50 -5.29 1.70
CA SER A 127 5.86 -4.96 3.09
C SER A 127 6.35 -3.51 3.21
N ASN A 128 6.11 -2.88 4.36
CA ASN A 128 6.54 -1.51 4.63
C ASN A 128 7.20 -1.39 6.00
N LEU A 129 8.45 -0.92 6.02
CA LEU A 129 9.20 -0.64 7.23
C LEU A 129 10.03 0.64 7.04
N GLY A 130 10.07 1.48 8.07
CA GLY A 130 10.90 2.69 8.06
C GLY A 130 12.38 2.33 8.17
N ILE A 131 13.24 3.00 7.39
CA ILE A 131 14.69 2.72 7.34
C ILE A 131 15.37 2.82 8.72
N ALA A 132 14.89 3.69 9.60
CA ALA A 132 15.40 3.85 10.96
C ALA A 132 15.28 2.57 11.81
N GLN A 133 14.31 1.69 11.50
CA GLN A 133 14.18 0.41 12.22
C GLN A 133 15.30 -0.57 11.84
N LEU A 134 15.91 -0.44 10.67
CA LEU A 134 16.94 -1.36 10.21
C LEU A 134 18.25 -1.28 11.00
N ILE A 135 18.46 -0.19 11.75
CA ILE A 135 19.64 -0.01 12.60
C ILE A 135 19.72 -1.10 13.67
N ASP A 136 18.58 -1.40 14.30
CA ASP A 136 18.52 -2.31 15.46
C ASP A 136 17.76 -3.61 15.15
N THR A 137 17.10 -3.72 14.00
CA THR A 137 16.24 -4.85 13.68
C THR A 137 17.03 -5.96 12.97
N PRO A 138 17.11 -7.19 13.53
CA PRO A 138 17.78 -8.29 12.88
C PRO A 138 17.05 -8.72 11.61
N ILE A 139 17.78 -9.24 10.62
CA ILE A 139 17.23 -9.69 9.33
C ILE A 139 16.08 -10.70 9.51
N SER A 140 16.18 -11.59 10.51
CA SER A 140 15.13 -12.56 10.80
C SER A 140 13.80 -11.92 11.22
N ALA A 141 13.84 -10.75 11.87
CA ALA A 141 12.65 -10.00 12.21
C ALA A 141 12.05 -9.31 10.98
N ILE A 142 12.89 -8.81 10.07
CA ILE A 142 12.44 -8.23 8.80
C ILE A 142 11.78 -9.31 7.94
N GLN A 143 12.36 -10.51 7.86
CA GLN A 143 11.79 -11.62 7.10
C GLN A 143 10.39 -12.00 7.63
N ARG A 144 10.21 -12.03 8.96
CA ARG A 144 8.89 -12.30 9.56
C ARG A 144 7.81 -11.30 9.11
N LEU A 145 8.15 -10.02 8.92
CA LEU A 145 7.18 -9.02 8.43
C LEU A 145 6.72 -9.31 6.99
N ILE A 146 7.57 -9.96 6.19
CA ILE A 146 7.24 -10.36 4.82
C ILE A 146 6.40 -11.64 4.86
N ASP A 147 6.78 -12.58 5.71
CA ASP A 147 6.12 -13.88 5.84
C ASP A 147 4.67 -13.74 6.34
N THR A 148 4.37 -12.73 7.19
CA THR A 148 3.01 -12.45 7.69
C THR A 148 2.05 -11.98 6.59
N LEU A 149 2.58 -11.54 5.44
CA LEU A 149 1.79 -11.09 4.29
C LEU A 149 1.59 -12.17 3.22
N GLN A 150 2.11 -13.38 3.42
CA GLN A 150 1.93 -14.50 2.48
C GLN A 150 0.59 -15.21 2.69
#